data_AF-A0A318SJ34-F1
#
_entry.id   AF-A0A318SJ34-F1
#
_cell.length_a   1.000
_cell.length_b   1.000
_cell.length_c   1.000
_cell.angle_alpha   90.00
_cell.angle_beta   90.00
_cell.angle_gamma   90.00
#
_symmetry.space_group_name_H-M   'P 1'
#
loop_
_entity.id
_entity.type
_entity.pdbx_description
1 polymer ?
#
loop_
_entity_poly.entity_id
_entity_poly.type
_entity_poly.pdbx_seq_one_letter_code
_entity_poly.pdbx_strand_id
1 'polypeptide(L)'
;MVELRAQHLKPRVEQLEDSWLVRIREKGHKPLSITFNSRKEAEGYVRRTTEERSRGLFTDYTISHKVTLAQLMVRYLLDEAPRHKSRQVLAYSIEGWLADSGPAGVPLVEEYYQELHRRDRPVRERKFQMRKSSDELTWIHKPLADITTVDIESCITDRLDVVVNRPEF
;
A
#
# COMPACT_ATOMS: atom_id res chain seq x y z
N MET A 1 22.04 11.21 -30.52
CA MET A 1 22.51 12.61 -30.38
C MET A 1 22.28 13.46 -31.63
N VAL A 2 22.46 12.90 -32.84
CA VAL A 2 22.24 13.64 -34.10
C VAL A 2 20.76 13.96 -34.35
N GLU A 3 19.85 13.02 -34.11
CA GLU A 3 18.39 13.22 -34.32
C GLU A 3 17.75 14.23 -33.35
N LEU A 4 18.23 14.32 -32.10
CA LEU A 4 17.69 15.26 -31.10
C LEU A 4 18.07 16.71 -31.39
N ARG A 5 19.25 16.94 -32.00
CA ARG A 5 19.70 18.28 -32.42
C ARG A 5 18.94 18.78 -33.65
N ALA A 6 18.51 17.89 -34.54
CA ALA A 6 17.67 18.24 -35.69
C ALA A 6 16.31 18.81 -35.26
N GLN A 7 15.80 18.40 -34.09
CA GLN A 7 14.53 18.85 -33.53
C GLN A 7 14.64 20.14 -32.68
N HIS A 8 15.77 20.85 -32.71
CA HIS A 8 16.02 22.08 -31.93
C HIS A 8 15.88 21.93 -30.40
N LEU A 9 15.84 20.70 -29.90
CA LEU A 9 15.85 20.42 -28.47
C LEU A 9 17.30 20.55 -27.97
N LYS A 10 17.48 21.13 -26.78
CA LYS A 10 18.78 21.23 -26.09
C LYS A 10 18.91 20.05 -25.12
N PRO A 11 19.43 18.88 -25.54
CA PRO A 11 19.59 17.76 -24.63
C PRO A 11 20.61 18.12 -23.56
N ARG A 12 20.16 18.15 -22.31
CA ARG A 12 21.04 18.16 -21.13
C ARG A 12 21.23 16.72 -20.69
N VAL A 13 22.49 16.31 -20.55
CA VAL A 13 22.84 15.06 -19.89
C VAL A 13 23.22 15.46 -18.47
N GLU A 14 22.32 15.20 -17.52
CA GLU A 14 22.60 15.36 -16.09
C GLU A 14 22.85 13.98 -15.50
N GLN A 15 23.87 13.86 -14.65
CA GLN A 15 24.13 12.64 -13.89
C GLN A 15 23.02 12.51 -12.85
N LEU A 16 22.22 11.44 -12.94
CA LEU A 16 21.20 11.11 -11.96
C LEU A 16 21.83 10.66 -10.64
N GLU A 17 21.02 10.60 -9.58
CA GLU A 17 21.46 10.10 -8.28
C GLU A 17 22.02 8.67 -8.37
N ASP A 18 23.09 8.41 -7.62
CA ASP A 18 23.73 7.10 -7.53
C ASP A 18 22.75 6.08 -6.95
N SER A 19 22.16 5.25 -7.81
CA SER A 19 21.26 4.18 -7.42
C SER A 19 22.00 2.84 -7.37
N TRP A 20 21.74 2.07 -6.32
CA TRP A 20 22.36 0.78 -6.07
C TRP A 20 21.43 -0.34 -6.50
N LEU A 21 21.77 -1.04 -7.58
CA LEU A 21 21.01 -2.18 -8.05
C LEU A 21 21.55 -3.48 -7.44
N VAL A 22 20.75 -4.11 -6.58
CA VAL A 22 21.07 -5.42 -5.99
C VAL A 22 20.46 -6.53 -6.84
N ARG A 23 21.29 -7.49 -7.24
CA ARG A 23 20.88 -8.68 -8.01
C ARG A 23 21.35 -9.95 -7.30
N ILE A 24 20.41 -10.71 -6.76
CA ILE A 24 20.69 -11.98 -6.07
C ILE A 24 20.26 -13.12 -6.97
N ARG A 25 21.22 -13.91 -7.45
CA ARG A 25 21.02 -15.03 -8.39
C ARG A 25 21.69 -16.28 -7.83
N GLU A 26 20.95 -17.04 -7.03
CA GLU A 26 21.42 -18.27 -6.40
C GLU A 26 20.66 -19.47 -6.95
N LYS A 27 21.34 -20.61 -7.08
CA LYS A 27 20.75 -21.84 -7.64
C LYS A 27 19.68 -22.38 -6.67
N GLY A 28 18.46 -22.59 -7.17
CA GLY A 28 17.34 -23.09 -6.37
C GLY A 28 16.40 -22.00 -5.83
N HIS A 29 16.73 -20.71 -5.98
CA HIS A 29 15.88 -19.59 -5.59
C HIS A 29 15.51 -18.71 -6.78
N LYS A 30 14.33 -18.08 -6.75
CA LYS A 30 13.94 -17.11 -7.77
C LYS A 30 14.92 -15.93 -7.77
N PRO A 31 15.31 -15.41 -8.95
CA PRO A 31 16.18 -14.26 -9.04
C PRO A 31 15.49 -13.01 -8.48
N LEU A 32 16.16 -12.31 -7.57
CA LEU A 32 15.68 -11.04 -7.00
C LEU A 32 16.43 -9.87 -7.61
N SER A 33 15.71 -8.80 -7.92
CA SER A 33 16.25 -7.55 -8.43
C SER A 33 15.50 -6.38 -7.81
N ILE A 34 16.18 -5.58 -7.00
CA ILE A 34 15.65 -4.37 -6.36
C ILE A 34 16.71 -3.26 -6.46
N THR A 35 16.24 -2.03 -6.61
CA THR A 35 17.06 -0.81 -6.63
C THR A 35 16.90 -0.06 -5.32
N PHE A 36 18.01 0.41 -4.76
CA PHE A 36 18.07 1.22 -3.53
C PHE A 36 18.75 2.57 -3.80
N ASN A 37 18.46 3.55 -2.95
CA ASN A 37 19.06 4.88 -3.03
C ASN A 37 20.30 5.01 -2.11
N SER A 38 20.60 3.97 -1.32
CA SER A 38 21.74 3.96 -0.39
C SER A 38 22.46 2.61 -0.41
N ARG A 39 23.81 2.67 -0.37
CA ARG A 39 24.66 1.49 -0.26
C ARG A 39 24.39 0.69 1.01
N LYS A 40 24.14 1.37 2.13
CA LYS A 40 23.90 0.73 3.44
C LYS A 40 22.61 -0.08 3.43
N GLU A 41 21.57 0.43 2.76
CA GLU A 41 20.30 -0.29 2.58
C GLU A 41 20.49 -1.51 1.67
N ALA A 42 21.23 -1.34 0.57
CA ALA A 42 21.55 -2.44 -0.35
C ALA A 42 22.31 -3.59 0.35
N GLU A 43 23.36 -3.27 1.11
CA GLU A 43 24.14 -4.26 1.87
C GLU A 43 23.32 -4.91 2.99
N GLY A 44 22.48 -4.13 3.69
CA GLY A 44 21.56 -4.63 4.70
C GLY A 44 20.54 -5.61 4.14
N TYR A 45 19.99 -5.32 2.95
CA TYR A 45 19.05 -6.19 2.24
C TYR A 45 19.70 -7.51 1.82
N VAL A 46 20.93 -7.46 1.27
CA VAL A 46 21.68 -8.67 0.91
C VAL A 46 21.90 -9.54 2.15
N ARG A 47 22.40 -8.96 3.25
CA ARG A 47 22.67 -9.72 4.48
C ARG A 47 21.39 -10.37 5.03
N ARG A 48 20.30 -9.61 5.11
CA ARG A 48 19.00 -10.13 5.56
C ARG A 48 18.50 -11.27 4.68
N THR A 49 18.57 -11.11 3.36
CA THR A 49 18.14 -12.14 2.39
C THR A 49 18.96 -13.43 2.55
N THR A 50 20.28 -13.33 2.73
CA THR A 50 21.16 -14.48 2.94
C THR A 50 20.89 -15.15 4.30
N GLU A 51 20.64 -14.38 5.35
CA GLU A 51 20.25 -14.90 6.67
C GLU A 51 18.91 -15.64 6.63
N GLU A 52 17.89 -15.08 5.97
CA GLU A 52 16.57 -15.70 5.79
C GLU A 52 16.67 -17.01 4.99
N ARG A 53 17.49 -17.05 3.93
CA ARG A 53 17.73 -18.26 3.12
C ARG A 53 18.50 -19.33 3.88
N SER A 54 19.57 -18.96 4.59
CA SER A 54 20.38 -19.92 5.36
C SER A 54 19.60 -20.58 6.50
N ARG A 55 18.61 -19.89 7.06
CA ARG A 55 17.71 -20.43 8.09
C ARG A 55 16.53 -21.24 7.54
N GLY A 56 16.41 -21.39 6.22
CA GLY A 56 15.26 -22.06 5.59
C GLY A 56 13.93 -21.31 5.76
N LEU A 57 13.99 -20.04 6.21
CA LEU A 57 12.85 -19.16 6.48
C LEU A 57 12.56 -18.23 5.29
N PHE A 58 13.12 -18.49 4.11
CA PHE A 58 12.96 -17.63 2.94
C PHE A 58 11.50 -17.62 2.47
N THR A 59 10.75 -16.66 3.01
CA THR A 59 9.43 -16.28 2.54
C THR A 59 9.63 -15.10 1.59
N ASP A 60 9.16 -15.24 0.35
CA ASP A 60 9.29 -14.19 -0.65
C ASP A 60 8.36 -13.01 -0.32
N TYR A 61 8.88 -12.01 0.38
CA TYR A 61 8.16 -10.78 0.74
C TYR A 61 8.14 -9.73 -0.39
N THR A 62 8.63 -10.05 -1.59
CA THR A 62 8.70 -9.09 -2.71
C THR A 62 7.34 -8.49 -3.05
N ILE A 63 6.26 -9.28 -2.91
CA ILE A 63 4.89 -8.81 -3.14
C ILE A 63 4.48 -7.83 -2.02
N SER A 64 4.82 -8.11 -0.77
CA SER A 64 4.47 -7.27 0.38
C SER A 64 5.08 -5.87 0.33
N HIS A 65 6.21 -5.68 -0.38
CA HIS A 65 6.77 -4.35 -0.63
C HIS A 65 6.08 -3.56 -1.74
N LYS A 66 5.24 -4.21 -2.56
CA LYS A 66 4.54 -3.58 -3.70
C LYS A 66 3.05 -3.39 -3.46
N VAL A 67 2.52 -4.05 -2.44
CA VAL A 67 1.09 -4.08 -2.13
C VAL A 67 0.87 -3.42 -0.79
N THR A 68 -0.12 -2.55 -0.71
CA THR A 68 -0.54 -1.88 0.54
C THR A 68 -1.70 -2.62 1.18
N LEU A 69 -1.93 -2.39 2.48
CA LEU A 69 -3.10 -2.95 3.15
C LEU A 69 -4.40 -2.43 2.51
N ALA A 70 -4.46 -1.14 2.14
CA ALA A 70 -5.61 -0.55 1.45
C ALA A 70 -6.00 -1.32 0.18
N GLN A 71 -5.01 -1.67 -0.65
CA GLN A 71 -5.23 -2.45 -1.87
C GLN A 71 -5.74 -3.85 -1.58
N LEU A 72 -5.24 -4.49 -0.51
CA LEU A 72 -5.73 -5.80 -0.08
C LEU A 72 -7.18 -5.73 0.42
N MET A 73 -7.58 -4.64 1.09
CA MET A 73 -8.95 -4.44 1.53
C MET A 73 -9.92 -4.30 0.36
N VAL A 74 -9.54 -3.55 -0.69
CA VAL A 74 -10.34 -3.45 -1.93
C VAL A 74 -10.47 -4.81 -2.60
N ARG A 75 -9.36 -5.55 -2.73
CA ARG A 75 -9.38 -6.90 -3.30
C ARG A 75 -10.27 -7.85 -2.49
N TYR A 76 -10.19 -7.78 -1.17
CA TYR A 76 -11.04 -8.55 -0.27
C TYR A 76 -12.52 -8.24 -0.50
N LEU A 77 -12.90 -6.96 -0.68
CA LEU A 77 -14.27 -6.56 -1.00
C LEU A 77 -14.77 -7.11 -2.34
N LEU A 78 -13.91 -7.20 -3.35
CA LEU A 78 -14.27 -7.67 -4.69
C LEU A 78 -14.43 -9.19 -4.77
N ASP A 79 -13.50 -9.91 -4.13
CA ASP A 79 -13.30 -11.34 -4.38
C ASP A 79 -13.86 -12.22 -3.25
N GLU A 80 -13.65 -11.83 -1.98
CA GLU A 80 -13.98 -12.68 -0.82
C GLU A 80 -15.23 -12.22 -0.07
N ALA A 81 -15.38 -10.92 0.19
CA ALA A 81 -16.56 -10.35 0.88
C ALA A 81 -17.91 -10.82 0.32
N PRO A 82 -18.13 -10.96 -1.01
CA PRO A 82 -19.39 -11.42 -1.57
C PRO A 82 -19.79 -12.85 -1.15
N ARG A 83 -18.82 -13.66 -0.71
CA ARG A 83 -19.01 -15.03 -0.25
C ARG A 83 -19.50 -15.10 1.20
N HIS A 84 -19.39 -14.00 1.94
CA HIS A 84 -19.80 -13.92 3.34
C HIS A 84 -21.24 -13.39 3.48
N LYS A 85 -21.99 -13.94 4.45
CA LYS A 85 -23.34 -13.45 4.80
C LYS A 85 -23.32 -11.98 5.25
N SER A 86 -22.22 -11.54 5.87
CA SER A 86 -22.00 -10.19 6.39
C SER A 86 -21.45 -9.20 5.34
N ARG A 87 -21.51 -9.52 4.04
CA ARG A 87 -20.93 -8.70 2.96
C ARG A 87 -21.26 -7.20 3.04
N GLN A 88 -22.50 -6.86 3.39
CA GLN A 88 -22.95 -5.46 3.46
C GLN A 88 -22.29 -4.70 4.61
N VAL A 89 -22.12 -5.37 5.76
CA VAL A 89 -21.45 -4.79 6.94
C VAL A 89 -19.96 -4.63 6.66
N LEU A 90 -19.33 -5.62 6.02
CA LEU A 90 -17.92 -5.55 5.60
C LEU A 90 -17.69 -4.39 4.62
N ALA A 91 -18.54 -4.27 3.60
CA ALA A 91 -18.49 -3.16 2.64
C ALA A 91 -18.66 -1.80 3.32
N TYR A 92 -19.66 -1.66 4.20
CA TYR A 92 -19.89 -0.42 4.94
C TYR A 92 -18.66 0.01 5.78
N SER A 93 -18.06 -0.93 6.51
CA SER A 93 -16.90 -0.65 7.35
C SER A 93 -15.65 -0.31 6.52
N ILE A 94 -15.33 -1.14 5.53
CA ILE A 94 -14.12 -0.99 4.71
C ILE A 94 -14.20 0.23 3.79
N GLU A 95 -15.34 0.47 3.12
CA GLU A 95 -15.56 1.70 2.34
C GLU A 95 -15.35 2.94 3.21
N GLY A 96 -15.85 2.90 4.46
CA GLY A 96 -15.66 3.95 5.45
C GLY A 96 -14.19 4.17 5.78
N TRP A 97 -13.47 3.11 6.13
CA TRP A 97 -12.05 3.18 6.46
C TRP A 97 -11.20 3.69 5.30
N LEU A 98 -11.47 3.23 4.08
CA LEU A 98 -10.76 3.72 2.90
C LEU A 98 -11.08 5.20 2.64
N ALA A 99 -12.33 5.62 2.72
CA ALA A 99 -12.69 7.04 2.56
C ALA A 99 -12.07 7.93 3.64
N ASP A 100 -11.96 7.42 4.88
CA ASP A 100 -11.40 8.15 6.02
C ASP A 100 -9.86 8.14 6.02
N SER A 101 -9.20 7.21 5.32
CA SER A 101 -7.72 7.06 5.26
C SER A 101 -6.96 8.14 4.47
N GLY A 102 -7.54 9.33 4.34
CA GLY A 102 -6.95 10.48 3.66
C GLY A 102 -7.09 10.48 2.14
N PRO A 103 -6.38 11.40 1.45
CA PRO A 103 -6.55 11.63 0.00
C PRO A 103 -6.25 10.41 -0.88
N ALA A 104 -5.39 9.50 -0.42
CA ALA A 104 -5.01 8.30 -1.15
C ALA A 104 -6.11 7.22 -1.14
N GLY A 105 -7.03 7.24 -0.16
CA GLY A 105 -8.09 6.24 -0.06
C GLY A 105 -9.32 6.54 -0.90
N VAL A 106 -9.64 7.81 -1.14
CA VAL A 106 -10.74 8.25 -2.00
C VAL A 106 -10.70 7.62 -3.41
N PRO A 107 -9.57 7.66 -4.16
CA PRO A 107 -9.52 7.06 -5.48
C PRO A 107 -9.66 5.54 -5.46
N LEU A 108 -9.21 4.85 -4.40
CA LEU A 108 -9.38 3.40 -4.25
C LEU A 108 -10.85 3.00 -4.09
N VAL A 109 -11.63 3.79 -3.34
CA VAL A 109 -13.08 3.58 -3.22
C VAL A 109 -13.79 3.81 -4.56
N GLU A 110 -13.37 4.83 -5.31
CA GLU A 110 -13.93 5.12 -6.63
C GLU A 110 -13.63 4.01 -7.62
N GLU A 111 -12.38 3.53 -7.68
CA GLU A 111 -11.98 2.39 -8.51
C GLU A 111 -12.77 1.12 -8.15
N TYR A 112 -12.98 0.88 -6.86
CA TYR A 112 -13.83 -0.21 -6.38
C TYR A 112 -15.26 -0.11 -6.93
N TYR A 113 -15.88 1.08 -6.89
CA TYR A 113 -17.23 1.27 -7.44
C TYR A 113 -17.29 1.09 -8.95
N GLN A 114 -16.29 1.59 -9.68
CA GLN A 114 -16.18 1.35 -11.12
C GLN A 114 -16.09 -0.15 -11.42
N GLU A 115 -15.32 -0.91 -10.64
CA GLU A 115 -15.19 -2.35 -10.80
C GLU A 115 -16.49 -3.10 -10.46
N LEU A 116 -17.25 -2.65 -9.46
CA LEU A 116 -18.59 -3.17 -9.19
C LEU A 116 -19.54 -2.94 -10.37
N HIS A 117 -19.54 -1.74 -10.95
CA HIS A 117 -20.34 -1.45 -12.15
C HIS A 117 -19.94 -2.33 -13.33
N ARG A 118 -18.63 -2.52 -13.58
CA ARG A 118 -18.13 -3.43 -14.63
C ARG A 118 -18.59 -4.87 -14.43
N ARG A 119 -18.73 -5.30 -13.17
CA ARG A 119 -19.19 -6.65 -12.79
C ARG A 119 -20.71 -6.77 -12.65
N ASP A 120 -21.47 -5.74 -13.02
CA ASP A 120 -22.93 -5.65 -12.85
C ASP A 120 -23.39 -5.95 -11.41
N ARG A 121 -22.63 -5.43 -10.44
CA ARG A 121 -22.92 -5.58 -9.01
C ARG A 121 -23.49 -4.28 -8.44
N PRO A 122 -24.45 -4.37 -7.49
CA PRO A 122 -25.04 -3.18 -6.89
C PRO A 122 -24.01 -2.41 -6.08
N VAL A 123 -23.91 -1.11 -6.35
CA VAL A 123 -23.15 -0.16 -5.53
C VAL A 123 -24.06 0.38 -4.44
N ARG A 124 -23.53 0.49 -3.22
CA ARG A 124 -24.28 1.02 -2.07
C ARG A 124 -24.39 2.54 -2.18
N GLU A 125 -25.59 3.07 -1.92
CA GLU A 125 -25.78 4.51 -1.81
C GLU A 125 -25.02 5.08 -0.60
N ARG A 126 -24.25 6.15 -0.85
CA ARG A 126 -23.55 6.91 0.20
C ARG A 126 -24.58 7.70 1.01
N LYS A 127 -24.89 7.22 2.21
CA LYS A 127 -25.68 7.96 3.21
C LYS A 127 -24.82 9.01 3.92
N PHE A 128 -25.48 10.05 4.45
CA PHE A 128 -24.86 11.10 5.27
C PHE A 128 -23.97 10.50 6.35
N GLN A 129 -22.73 10.98 6.44
CA GLN A 129 -21.76 10.51 7.41
C GLN A 129 -21.64 11.52 8.55
N MET A 130 -21.84 11.06 9.79
CA MET A 130 -21.57 11.85 10.99
C MET A 130 -20.08 11.89 11.36
N ARG A 131 -19.25 11.06 10.73
CA ARG A 131 -17.81 10.96 11.01
C ARG A 131 -17.06 12.09 10.30
N LYS A 132 -16.08 12.67 10.98
CA LYS A 132 -15.06 13.50 10.34
C LYS A 132 -13.95 12.57 9.86
N SER A 133 -13.48 12.76 8.64
CA SER A 133 -12.29 12.06 8.13
C SER A 133 -11.12 12.34 9.08
N SER A 134 -10.45 11.30 9.56
CA SER A 134 -9.27 11.41 10.44
C SER A 134 -8.05 10.85 9.73
N ASP A 135 -6.91 11.51 9.89
CA ASP A 135 -5.65 11.04 9.31
C ASP A 135 -5.10 9.75 9.98
N GLU A 136 -5.81 9.23 11.00
CA GLU A 136 -5.47 8.06 11.81
C GLU A 136 -5.28 6.78 10.98
N LEU A 137 -5.95 6.68 9.83
CA LEU A 137 -5.88 5.50 8.96
C LEU A 137 -4.88 5.66 7.81
N THR A 138 -4.12 6.76 7.74
CA THR A 138 -3.19 7.00 6.62
C THR A 138 -2.14 5.88 6.48
N TRP A 139 -1.79 5.20 7.58
CA TRP A 139 -0.81 4.12 7.59
C TRP A 139 -1.17 2.90 6.72
N ILE A 140 -2.45 2.68 6.40
CA ILE A 140 -2.88 1.54 5.57
C ILE A 140 -2.38 1.64 4.12
N HIS A 141 -1.89 2.82 3.72
CA HIS A 141 -1.29 3.09 2.42
C HIS A 141 0.21 2.82 2.36
N LYS A 142 0.84 2.48 3.49
CA LYS A 142 2.22 1.99 3.49
C LYS A 142 2.29 0.63 2.78
N PRO A 143 3.42 0.29 2.13
CA PRO A 143 3.69 -1.08 1.73
C PRO A 143 3.47 -2.02 2.91
N LEU A 144 2.84 -3.19 2.69
CA LEU A 144 2.50 -4.12 3.75
C LEU A 144 3.72 -4.54 4.59
N ALA A 145 4.88 -4.64 3.95
CA ALA A 145 6.14 -4.97 4.61
C ALA A 145 6.68 -3.84 5.53
N ASP A 146 6.22 -2.60 5.34
CA ASP A 146 6.66 -1.42 6.09
C ASP A 146 5.70 -1.07 7.24
N ILE A 147 4.59 -1.81 7.38
CA ILE A 147 3.64 -1.64 8.48
C ILE A 147 4.27 -2.20 9.76
N THR A 148 4.31 -1.37 10.79
CA THR A 148 4.89 -1.70 12.09
C THR A 148 3.82 -1.78 13.18
N THR A 149 4.16 -2.30 14.35
CA THR A 149 3.25 -2.29 15.51
C THR A 149 2.91 -0.87 15.96
N VAL A 150 3.87 0.06 15.84
CA VAL A 150 3.69 1.48 16.18
C VAL A 150 2.58 2.11 15.36
N ASP A 151 2.45 1.76 14.08
CA ASP A 151 1.37 2.28 13.23
C ASP A 151 -0.02 1.91 13.75
N ILE A 152 -0.16 0.69 14.25
CA ILE A 152 -1.41 0.16 14.80
C ILE A 152 -1.67 0.77 16.18
N GLU A 153 -0.66 0.83 17.04
CA GLU A 153 -0.73 1.38 18.40
C GLU A 153 -1.07 2.88 18.39
N SER A 154 -0.45 3.66 17.50
CA SER A 154 -0.79 5.08 17.30
C SER A 154 -2.23 5.25 16.86
N CYS A 155 -2.70 4.46 15.89
CA CYS A 155 -4.10 4.52 15.45
C CYS A 155 -5.10 4.18 16.58
N ILE A 156 -4.77 3.23 17.45
CA ILE A 156 -5.58 2.92 18.64
C ILE A 156 -5.59 4.11 19.61
N THR A 157 -4.42 4.68 19.87
CA THR A 157 -4.25 5.79 20.83
C THR A 157 -4.99 7.03 20.36
N ASP A 158 -4.81 7.44 19.10
CA ASP A 158 -5.50 8.59 18.51
C ASP A 158 -7.03 8.43 18.62
N ARG A 159 -7.54 7.23 18.34
CA ARG A 159 -8.98 6.94 18.48
C ARG A 159 -9.46 6.97 19.92
N LEU A 160 -8.68 6.49 20.87
CA LEU A 160 -9.03 6.57 22.30
C LEU A 160 -9.09 8.03 22.74
N ASP A 161 -8.14 8.86 22.31
CA ASP A 161 -8.14 10.30 22.61
C ASP A 161 -9.36 11.01 22.04
N VAL A 162 -9.79 10.69 20.82
CA VAL A 162 -11.03 11.24 20.22
C VAL A 162 -12.27 10.82 21.02
N VAL A 163 -12.31 9.60 21.54
CA VAL A 163 -13.44 9.11 22.34
C VAL A 163 -13.47 9.76 23.72
N VAL A 164 -12.32 9.87 24.38
CA VAL A 164 -12.20 10.47 25.72
C VAL A 164 -12.45 11.97 25.69
N ASN A 165 -11.95 12.67 24.67
CA ASN A 165 -12.09 14.13 24.54
C ASN A 165 -13.36 14.54 23.78
N ARG A 166 -14.29 13.62 23.52
CA ARG A 166 -15.56 13.96 22.90
C ARG A 166 -16.39 14.75 23.92
N PRO A 167 -16.78 16.00 23.63
CA PRO A 167 -17.65 16.73 24.54
C PRO A 167 -18.94 15.93 24.72
N GLU A 168 -19.27 15.60 25.97
CA GLU A 168 -20.54 14.99 26.33
C GLU A 168 -21.67 15.91 25.86
N PHE A 169 -22.67 15.32 25.21
CA PHE A 169 -23.88 16.03 24.79
C PHE A 169 -24.75 16.39 25.99
#